data_AF-A0AAN3SC12-F1
#
_entry.id   AF-A0AAN3SC12-F1
#
_cell.length_a   1.000
_cell.length_b   1.000
_cell.length_c   1.000
_cell.angle_alpha   90.00
_cell.angle_beta   90.00
_cell.angle_gamma   90.00
#
_symmetry.space_group_name_H-M   'P 1'
#
loop_
_entity.id
_entity.type
_entity.pdbx_description
1 polymer ?
#
loop_
_entity_poly.entity_id
_entity_poly.type
_entity_poly.pdbx_seq_one_letter_code
_entity_poly.pdbx_strand_id
1 'polypeptide(L)' 'MAVFNSDEASWHLVEDHRGKTVYDVASGDELFISELGPLPENVTWLSPEGEFQKWNGTAWVKDAEAEKLFRIR' A
#
# COMPACT_ATOMS: atom_id res chain seq x y z
N MET A 1 -15.84 -5.62 9.23
CA MET A 1 -16.90 -6.48 8.68
C MET A 1 -16.98 -7.77 9.49
N ALA A 2 -18.18 -8.31 9.73
CA ALA A 2 -18.32 -9.60 10.41
C ALA A 2 -18.21 -10.74 9.39
N VAL A 3 -17.35 -11.72 9.67
CA VAL A 3 -17.14 -12.94 8.88
C VAL A 3 -17.36 -14.13 9.79
N PHE A 4 -18.12 -15.13 9.32
CA PHE A 4 -18.33 -16.35 10.07
C PHE A 4 -17.14 -17.30 9.89
N ASN A 5 -16.54 -17.72 11.00
CA ASN A 5 -15.49 -18.73 11.04
C ASN A 5 -16.16 -20.08 11.31
N SER A 6 -16.11 -20.99 10.32
CA SER A 6 -16.74 -22.31 10.42
C SER A 6 -15.99 -23.28 11.34
N ASP A 7 -14.67 -23.15 11.46
CA ASP A 7 -13.85 -24.01 12.32
C ASP A 7 -14.16 -23.78 13.80
N GLU A 8 -14.46 -22.54 14.17
CA GLU A 8 -14.80 -22.13 15.54
C GLU A 8 -16.31 -21.96 15.79
N ALA A 9 -17.13 -22.14 14.75
CA ALA A 9 -18.57 -21.90 14.77
C ALA A 9 -18.95 -20.52 15.37
N SER A 10 -18.18 -19.48 15.05
CA SER A 10 -18.27 -18.16 15.68
C SER A 10 -18.08 -17.01 14.69
N TRP A 11 -18.55 -15.81 15.05
CA TRP A 11 -18.39 -14.61 14.23
C TRP A 11 -17.12 -13.85 14.63
N HIS A 12 -16.31 -13.48 13.64
CA HIS A 12 -15.10 -12.68 13.81
C HIS A 12 -15.25 -11.32 13.13
N LEU A 13 -14.68 -10.29 13.74
CA LEU A 13 -14.55 -8.98 13.10
C LEU A 13 -13.23 -8.95 12.32
N VAL A 14 -13.35 -8.70 11.03
CA VAL A 14 -12.21 -8.54 10.10
C VAL A 14 -12.23 -7.13 9.53
N GLU A 15 -11.05 -6.54 9.38
CA GLU A 15 -10.91 -5.25 8.72
C GLU A 15 -11.40 -5.34 7.25
N ASP A 16 -12.09 -4.29 6.82
CA ASP A 16 -12.62 -4.20 5.46
C ASP A 16 -12.16 -2.90 4.83
N HIS A 17 -11.14 -3.04 4.00
CA HIS A 17 -10.54 -1.95 3.25
C HIS A 17 -10.78 -2.08 1.74
N ARG A 18 -11.67 -3.01 1.33
CA ARG A 18 -11.90 -3.32 -0.07
C ARG A 18 -12.40 -2.10 -0.85
N GLY A 19 -12.04 -2.04 -2.13
CA GLY A 19 -12.41 -0.92 -3.00
C GLY A 19 -11.53 0.32 -2.83
N LYS A 20 -10.52 0.26 -1.95
CA LYS A 20 -9.53 1.32 -1.78
C LYS A 20 -8.19 0.91 -2.41
N THR A 21 -7.37 1.91 -2.72
CA THR A 21 -6.00 1.73 -3.21
C THR A 21 -5.01 2.15 -2.14
N VAL A 22 -3.97 1.35 -1.96
CA VAL A 22 -2.76 1.67 -1.19
C VAL A 22 -1.55 1.59 -2.12
N TYR A 23 -0.41 2.04 -1.64
CA TYR A 23 0.84 2.08 -2.41
C TYR A 23 1.92 1.34 -1.66
N ASP A 24 2.65 0.45 -2.33
CA ASP A 24 3.83 -0.20 -1.77
C ASP A 24 4.91 0.85 -1.48
N VAL A 25 5.41 0.92 -0.25
CA VAL A 25 6.38 1.97 0.14
C VAL A 25 7.79 1.74 -0.41
N ALA A 26 8.11 0.54 -0.89
CA ALA A 26 9.40 0.22 -1.45
C ALA A 26 9.48 0.55 -2.96
N SER A 27 8.42 0.30 -3.72
CA SER A 27 8.38 0.56 -5.16
C SER A 27 7.51 1.75 -5.59
N GLY A 28 6.50 2.11 -4.80
CA GLY A 28 5.46 3.07 -5.19
C GLY A 28 4.32 2.47 -6.00
N ASP A 29 4.29 1.14 -6.17
CA ASP A 29 3.26 0.46 -6.97
C ASP A 29 1.88 0.54 -6.32
N GLU A 30 0.86 0.68 -7.16
CA GLU A 30 -0.54 0.70 -6.75
C GLU A 30 -1.04 -0.70 -6.40
N LEU A 31 -1.64 -0.83 -5.22
CA LEU A 31 -2.24 -2.07 -4.73
C LEU A 31 -3.72 -1.84 -4.46
N PHE A 32 -4.56 -2.44 -5.29
CA PHE A 32 -6.01 -2.40 -5.10
C PHE A 32 -6.46 -3.47 -4.11
N ILE A 33 -7.17 -3.06 -3.07
CA ILE A 33 -7.63 -3.98 -2.03
C ILE A 33 -8.91 -4.67 -2.49
N SER A 34 -8.82 -5.96 -2.73
CA SER A 34 -9.94 -6.81 -3.14
C SER A 34 -10.37 -7.81 -2.06
N GLU A 35 -9.50 -8.06 -1.07
CA GLU A 35 -9.70 -9.05 -0.01
C GLU A 35 -9.98 -8.39 1.35
N LEU A 36 -10.62 -9.16 2.23
CA LEU A 36 -10.79 -8.78 3.63
C LEU A 36 -9.51 -9.09 4.42
N GLY A 37 -9.25 -8.31 5.45
CA GLY A 37 -8.11 -8.53 6.32
C GLY A 37 -7.27 -7.28 6.56
N PRO A 38 -6.20 -7.43 7.36
CA PRO A 38 -5.27 -6.34 7.62
C PRO A 38 -4.48 -6.00 6.35
N LEU A 39 -4.03 -4.75 6.29
CA LEU A 39 -3.13 -4.31 5.23
C LEU A 39 -1.71 -4.88 5.45
N PRO A 40 -0.93 -5.08 4.38
CA PRO A 40 0.49 -5.38 4.51
C PRO A 40 1.22 -4.24 5.24
N GLU A 41 2.25 -4.54 6.02
CA GLU A 41 2.99 -3.52 6.80
C GLU A 41 3.76 -2.51 5.91
N ASN A 42 4.04 -2.87 4.66
CA ASN A 42 4.82 -2.07 3.71
C ASN A 42 3.95 -1.25 2.74
N VAL A 43 2.79 -0.78 3.19
CA VAL A 43 1.92 0.06 2.34
C VAL A 43 1.57 1.38 3.00
N THR A 44 1.25 2.36 2.17
CA THR A 44 0.76 3.67 2.58
C THR A 44 -0.51 4.04 1.82
N TRP A 45 -1.36 4.85 2.44
CA TRP A 45 -2.54 5.44 1.78
C TRP A 45 -2.20 6.66 0.92
N LEU A 46 -0.96 7.14 1.00
CA LEU A 46 -0.50 8.30 0.25
C LEU A 46 0.01 7.85 -1.11
N SER A 47 -0.48 8.46 -2.18
CA SER A 47 0.06 8.23 -3.53
C SER A 47 1.40 8.96 -3.69
N PRO A 48 2.39 8.37 -4.39
CA PRO A 48 3.50 9.16 -4.90
C PRO A 48 2.98 10.19 -5.91
N GLU A 49 3.32 11.46 -5.73
CA GLU A 49 3.03 12.58 -6.65
C GLU A 49 3.70 12.53 -8.05
N GLY A 50 4.42 11.47 -8.43
CA GLY A 50 5.32 11.44 -9.60
C GLY A 50 6.34 10.28 -9.61
N GLU A 51 7.03 10.12 -10.74
CA GLU A 51 7.81 8.91 -11.08
C GLU A 51 9.11 8.69 -10.27
N PHE A 52 9.75 9.76 -9.81
CA PHE A 52 11.03 9.67 -9.09
C PHE A 52 10.85 10.01 -7.62
N GLN A 53 10.16 9.12 -6.89
CA GLN A 53 9.94 9.29 -5.47
C GLN A 53 10.32 8.05 -4.67
N LYS A 54 10.73 8.30 -3.43
CA LYS A 54 11.03 7.28 -2.43
C LYS A 54 10.28 7.60 -1.15
N TRP A 55 9.82 6.56 -0.46
CA TRP A 55 9.23 6.70 0.85
C TRP A 55 10.31 6.98 1.89
N ASN A 56 10.09 7.96 2.77
CA ASN A 56 11.02 8.29 3.86
C ASN A 56 10.59 7.75 5.24
N GLY A 57 9.52 6.95 5.29
CA GLY A 57 8.87 6.50 6.54
C GLY A 57 7.60 7.28 6.88
N THR A 58 7.39 8.47 6.30
CA THR A 58 6.27 9.36 6.61
C THR A 58 5.59 9.96 5.37
N ALA A 59 6.35 10.21 4.31
CA ALA A 59 5.90 10.85 3.09
C ALA A 59 6.76 10.41 1.90
N TRP A 60 6.22 10.59 0.70
CA TRP A 60 6.97 10.49 -0.54
C TRP A 60 7.88 11.71 -0.69
N VAL A 61 9.16 11.46 -0.97
CA VAL A 61 10.15 12.51 -1.22
C VAL A 61 10.83 12.26 -2.55
N LYS A 62 11.21 13.34 -3.23
CA LYS A 62 11.87 13.27 -4.53
C LYS A 62 13.19 12.47 -4.44
N ASP A 63 13.32 11.48 -5.30
CA ASP A 63 14.56 10.74 -5.51
C ASP A 63 15.41 11.41 -6.60
N ALA A 64 16.25 12.35 -6.17
CA ALA A 64 17.14 13.08 -7.06
C ALA A 64 18.22 12.19 -7.71
N GLU A 65 18.53 11.03 -7.14
CA GLU A 65 19.50 10.09 -7.71
C GLU A 65 18.86 9.31 -8.86
N ALA A 66 17.65 8.78 -8.63
CA ALA A 66 16.86 8.11 -9.66
C ALA A 66 16.56 9.04 -10.85
N GLU A 67 16.15 10.28 -10.60
CA GLU A 67 15.90 11.28 -11.67
C GLU A 67 17.17 11.58 -12.48
N LYS A 68 18.33 11.73 -11.82
CA LYS A 68 19.61 11.97 -12.51
C LYS A 68 20.01 10.78 -13.36
N LEU A 69 19.90 9.56 -12.83
CA LEU A 69 20.23 8.33 -13.55
C LEU A 69 19.35 8.15 -14.78
N PHE A 70 18.05 8.42 -14.66
CA PHE A 70 17.12 8.36 -15.79
C PHE A 70 17.49 9.36 -16.90
N ARG A 71 17.90 10.58 -16.55
CA ARG A 71 18.26 11.61 -17.53
C ARG A 71 19.58 11.36 -18.26
N ILE A 72 20.44 10.48 -17.75
CA ILE A 72 21.76 10.16 -18.34
C ILE A 72 21.69 8.86 -19.18
N ARG A 73 20.54 8.18 -19.20
CA ARG A 73 20.27 7.00 -20.01
C ARG A 73 19.92 7.36 -21.45
#